data_AF-A0A7J6SIB3-F1
#
_entry.id   AF-A0A7J6SIB3-F1
#
_cell.length_a   1.000
_cell.length_b   1.000
_cell.length_c   1.000
_cell.angle_alpha   90.00
_cell.angle_beta   90.00
_cell.angle_gamma   90.00
#
_symmetry.space_group_name_H-M   'P 1'
#
loop_
_entity.id
_entity.type
_entity.pdbx_description
1 polymer ?
#
loop_
_entity_poly.entity_id
_entity_poly.type
_entity_poly.pdbx_seq_one_letter_code
_entity_poly.pdbx_strand_id
1 'polypeptide(L)'
;MPIAHPHGGVSPLYLGRCFDGDRLPQAAVTDAGGMGFDYIAVPLNVHDADAVDSMLSIEAKVCQSSLVGRITSVSQLQPQLSWARYLSTYGVCLPSLAQMETEADLANYAAMLKREVVTTATPSQQWQKVPSGMWAQWNALRSLLNHPLSLTIALSLSQDLGPCPDRWLGEPVRVVIISSDLLTGAGTIGTPAHQRLLVALMQRKAQVLLQPAADDLAGPLKAAVSALYHKMPSPSGYEKYCEPYYDILQQPLQPLKVSGSSSNQFSVDSAAMQAWLVLPG
;
A
#
# COMPACT_ATOMS: atom_id res chain seq x y z
N MET A 1 -10.35 5.39 0.00
CA MET A 1 -10.60 5.97 -1.34
C MET A 1 -9.77 5.22 -2.37
N PRO A 2 -10.36 4.78 -3.49
CA PRO A 2 -9.58 4.21 -4.59
C PRO A 2 -8.67 5.30 -5.18
N ILE A 3 -7.48 4.88 -5.60
CA ILE A 3 -6.45 5.76 -6.14
C ILE A 3 -6.83 6.03 -7.59
N ALA A 4 -6.93 7.29 -7.97
CA ALA A 4 -7.10 7.65 -9.37
C ALA A 4 -5.86 7.20 -10.14
N HIS A 5 -6.05 6.32 -11.14
CA HIS A 5 -4.98 5.91 -12.04
C HIS A 5 -4.43 7.15 -12.76
N PRO A 6 -3.13 7.46 -12.64
CA PRO A 6 -2.55 8.66 -13.28
C PRO A 6 -2.51 8.55 -14.81
N HIS A 7 -2.67 7.34 -15.36
CA HIS A 7 -2.77 7.09 -16.78
C HIS A 7 -4.12 6.42 -17.07
N GLY A 8 -4.95 7.04 -17.91
CA GLY A 8 -6.24 6.50 -18.38
C GLY A 8 -6.12 5.25 -19.28
N GLY A 9 -5.21 4.34 -18.95
CA GLY A 9 -4.95 3.08 -19.63
C GLY A 9 -5.53 1.90 -18.86
N VAL A 10 -6.04 0.93 -19.62
CA VAL A 10 -6.87 -0.21 -19.21
C VAL A 10 -6.07 -1.34 -18.51
N SER A 11 -5.02 -1.02 -17.76
CA SER A 11 -4.32 -2.02 -16.95
C SER A 11 -4.79 -1.95 -15.49
N PRO A 12 -5.72 -2.82 -15.08
CA PRO A 12 -6.25 -2.86 -13.71
C PRO A 12 -5.26 -3.34 -12.65
N LEU A 13 -4.07 -3.82 -13.05
CA LEU A 13 -2.99 -4.21 -12.13
C LEU A 13 -2.00 -3.04 -11.98
N TYR A 14 -1.96 -2.43 -10.79
CA TYR A 14 -1.00 -1.37 -10.46
C TYR A 14 0.30 -2.01 -9.93
N LEU A 15 1.34 -1.97 -10.76
CA LEU A 15 2.59 -2.68 -10.55
C LEU A 15 3.74 -1.71 -10.26
N GLY A 16 4.44 -1.95 -9.17
CA GLY A 16 5.61 -1.18 -8.76
C GLY A 16 6.90 -1.98 -8.84
N ARG A 17 8.02 -1.28 -8.97
CA ARG A 17 9.36 -1.86 -8.80
C ARG A 17 10.04 -1.29 -7.57
N CYS A 18 10.58 -2.17 -6.75
CA CYS A 18 11.42 -1.83 -5.62
C CYS A 18 12.88 -1.83 -6.04
N PHE A 19 13.62 -0.81 -5.60
CA PHE A 19 15.06 -0.73 -5.74
C PHE A 19 15.68 -0.78 -4.34
N ASP A 20 16.65 -1.67 -4.14
CA ASP A 20 17.32 -1.85 -2.84
C ASP A 20 18.69 -1.14 -2.78
N GLY A 21 19.23 -0.64 -3.91
CA GLY A 21 20.51 0.07 -3.96
C GLY A 21 20.42 1.51 -3.47
N ASP A 22 21.47 1.97 -2.77
CA ASP A 22 21.61 3.37 -2.30
C ASP A 22 21.69 4.38 -3.45
N ARG A 23 22.11 3.91 -4.63
CA ARG A 23 22.16 4.69 -5.87
C ARG A 23 21.16 4.11 -6.86
N LEU A 24 20.16 4.90 -7.22
CA LEU A 24 19.32 4.59 -8.37
C LEU A 24 20.08 4.96 -9.63
N PRO A 25 20.25 4.03 -10.58
CA PRO A 25 20.70 4.42 -11.90
C PRO A 25 19.71 5.45 -12.44
N GLN A 26 20.18 6.63 -12.88
CA GLN A 26 19.32 7.58 -13.62
C GLN A 26 18.64 6.89 -14.83
N ALA A 27 19.29 5.86 -15.38
CA ALA A 27 18.73 4.94 -16.36
C ALA A 27 17.50 4.19 -15.83
N ALA A 28 17.51 3.67 -14.59
CA ALA A 28 16.42 2.88 -14.01
C ALA A 28 15.11 3.66 -13.81
N VAL A 29 15.18 4.98 -13.62
CA VAL A 29 13.98 5.84 -13.48
C VAL A 29 13.36 6.13 -14.85
N THR A 30 14.20 6.28 -15.87
CA THR A 30 13.76 6.42 -17.27
C THR A 30 13.25 5.06 -17.81
N ASP A 31 13.92 3.98 -17.41
CA ASP A 31 13.59 2.61 -17.76
C ASP A 31 12.40 2.07 -16.98
N ALA A 32 12.06 2.52 -15.77
CA ALA A 32 10.89 2.03 -15.06
C ALA A 32 9.58 2.30 -15.85
N GLY A 33 9.48 3.49 -16.45
CA GLY A 33 8.42 3.81 -17.40
C GLY A 33 8.53 2.98 -18.70
N GLY A 34 9.74 2.81 -19.24
CA GLY A 34 9.98 1.97 -20.42
C GLY A 34 9.74 0.46 -20.23
N MET A 35 9.90 -0.03 -19.00
CA MET A 35 9.68 -1.41 -18.56
C MET A 35 8.22 -1.63 -18.15
N GLY A 36 7.37 -0.60 -18.21
CA GLY A 36 5.94 -0.64 -17.95
C GLY A 36 5.59 -0.89 -16.49
N PHE A 37 6.28 -0.24 -15.55
CA PHE A 37 5.87 -0.14 -14.15
C PHE A 37 5.12 1.18 -13.92
N ASP A 38 4.11 1.16 -13.05
CA ASP A 38 3.28 2.33 -12.74
C ASP A 38 3.88 3.23 -11.66
N TYR A 39 4.69 2.65 -10.75
CA TYR A 39 5.35 3.35 -9.66
C TYR A 39 6.67 2.70 -9.26
N ILE A 40 7.48 3.45 -8.50
CA ILE A 40 8.77 2.98 -8.00
C ILE A 40 8.87 3.19 -6.49
N ALA A 41 9.48 2.24 -5.80
CA ALA A 41 9.78 2.32 -4.37
C ALA A 41 11.30 2.43 -4.16
N VAL A 42 11.71 3.48 -3.45
CA VAL A 42 13.10 3.95 -3.35
C VAL A 42 13.50 4.16 -1.89
N PRO A 43 14.68 3.70 -1.41
CA PRO A 43 15.17 4.02 -0.09
C PRO A 43 15.40 5.54 0.07
N LEU A 44 14.86 6.11 1.15
CA LEU A 44 15.06 7.52 1.48
C LEU A 44 16.38 7.70 2.22
N ASN A 45 17.50 7.79 1.50
CA ASN A 45 18.79 8.07 2.13
C ASN A 45 18.97 9.58 2.31
N VAL A 46 18.99 10.03 3.57
CA VAL A 46 19.13 11.45 3.95
C VAL A 46 20.61 11.84 4.15
N HIS A 47 21.50 10.86 4.37
CA HIS A 47 22.89 11.09 4.79
C HIS A 47 23.91 11.11 3.65
N ASP A 48 23.51 10.74 2.44
CA ASP A 48 24.38 10.74 1.26
C ASP A 48 23.95 11.86 0.31
N ALA A 49 24.81 12.87 0.15
CA ALA A 49 24.53 14.04 -0.69
C ALA A 49 24.28 13.63 -2.16
N ASP A 50 24.99 12.62 -2.66
CA ASP A 50 24.80 12.11 -4.02
C ASP A 50 23.44 11.42 -4.17
N ALA A 51 22.97 10.75 -3.11
CA ALA A 51 21.66 10.10 -3.08
C ALA A 51 20.53 11.13 -3.03
N VAL A 52 20.73 12.23 -2.30
CA VAL A 52 19.78 13.35 -2.23
C VAL A 52 19.63 14.02 -3.60
N ASP A 53 20.73 14.34 -4.28
CA ASP A 53 20.70 14.93 -5.63
C ASP A 53 20.04 13.98 -6.64
N SER A 54 20.34 12.69 -6.53
CA SER A 54 19.68 11.66 -7.35
C SER A 54 18.17 11.65 -7.10
N MET A 55 17.73 11.74 -5.85
CA MET A 55 16.30 11.68 -5.50
C MET A 55 15.52 12.93 -5.91
N LEU A 56 16.13 14.12 -5.81
CA LEU A 56 15.55 15.36 -6.34
C LEU A 56 15.45 15.31 -7.88
N SER A 57 16.45 14.73 -8.55
CA SER A 57 16.40 14.49 -10.00
C SER A 57 15.27 13.53 -10.39
N ILE A 58 14.97 12.55 -9.53
CA ILE A 58 13.85 11.61 -9.72
C ILE A 58 12.52 12.32 -9.56
N GLU A 59 12.34 13.15 -8.53
CA GLU A 59 11.11 13.93 -8.36
C GLU A 59 10.85 14.82 -9.59
N ALA A 60 11.89 15.41 -10.18
CA ALA A 60 11.76 16.21 -11.39
C ALA A 60 11.34 15.39 -12.63
N LYS A 61 11.61 14.08 -12.67
CA LYS A 61 11.34 13.19 -13.81
C LYS A 61 10.10 12.32 -13.64
N VAL A 62 9.76 11.94 -12.41
CA VAL A 62 8.65 11.06 -12.05
C VAL A 62 7.55 11.91 -11.44
N CYS A 63 6.31 11.76 -11.92
CA CYS A 63 5.18 12.43 -11.30
C CYS A 63 5.12 12.04 -9.80
N GLN A 64 4.86 13.02 -8.93
CA GLN A 64 4.75 12.82 -7.47
C GLN A 64 3.81 11.67 -7.09
N SER A 65 2.84 11.34 -7.94
CA SER A 65 1.90 10.21 -7.80
C SER A 65 2.52 8.79 -7.95
N SER A 66 3.75 8.68 -8.43
CA SER A 66 4.41 7.40 -8.76
C SER A 66 5.67 7.13 -7.93
N LEU A 67 6.04 8.02 -7.00
CA LEU A 67 7.20 7.87 -6.14
C LEU A 67 6.79 7.43 -4.73
N VAL A 68 7.31 6.27 -4.30
CA VAL A 68 7.14 5.74 -2.94
C VAL A 68 8.47 5.75 -2.22
N GLY A 69 8.53 6.41 -1.06
CA GLY A 69 9.70 6.39 -0.19
C GLY A 69 9.75 5.12 0.67
N ARG A 70 10.92 4.52 0.86
CA ARG A 70 11.16 3.39 1.76
C ARG A 70 12.06 3.82 2.91
N ILE A 71 11.63 3.51 4.12
CA ILE A 71 12.41 3.70 5.33
C ILE A 71 13.09 2.37 5.66
N THR A 72 14.42 2.36 5.70
CA THR A 72 15.22 1.13 5.83
C THR A 72 15.33 0.67 7.28
N SER A 73 15.43 1.62 8.22
CA SER A 73 15.69 1.36 9.62
C SER A 73 14.82 2.21 10.54
N VAL A 74 14.48 1.65 11.70
CA VAL A 74 13.68 2.30 12.75
C VAL A 74 14.39 3.51 13.35
N SER A 75 15.72 3.48 13.46
CA SER A 75 16.48 4.63 13.97
C SER A 75 16.43 5.84 13.03
N GLN A 76 16.18 5.60 11.74
CA GLN A 76 16.08 6.64 10.70
C GLN A 76 14.64 7.04 10.40
N LEU A 77 13.66 6.53 11.16
CA LEU A 77 12.24 6.77 10.92
C LEU A 77 11.89 8.26 10.84
N GLN A 78 12.26 9.03 11.86
CA GLN A 78 11.93 10.46 11.94
C GLN A 78 12.59 11.30 10.84
N PRO A 79 13.92 11.22 10.59
CA PRO A 79 14.54 12.00 9.52
C PRO A 79 14.04 11.58 8.13
N GLN A 80 13.93 10.29 7.85
CA GLN A 80 13.47 9.80 6.54
C GLN A 80 12.01 10.15 6.30
N LEU A 81 11.15 10.08 7.32
CA LEU A 81 9.75 10.49 7.18
C LEU A 81 9.60 12.00 6.97
N SER A 82 10.40 12.82 7.67
CA SER A 82 10.43 14.27 7.44
C SER A 82 10.87 14.60 6.01
N TRP A 83 11.84 13.86 5.49
CA TRP A 83 12.29 13.97 4.11
C TRP A 83 11.22 13.53 3.10
N ALA A 84 10.51 12.44 3.39
CA ALA A 84 9.40 11.97 2.56
C ALA A 84 8.28 13.01 2.43
N ARG A 85 8.01 13.75 3.51
CA ARG A 85 7.05 14.87 3.55
C ARG A 85 7.55 16.05 2.71
N TYR A 86 8.84 16.39 2.81
CA TYR A 86 9.45 17.46 2.01
C TYR A 86 9.29 17.19 0.51
N LEU A 87 9.59 15.96 0.08
CA LEU A 87 9.45 15.52 -1.31
C LEU A 87 7.99 15.27 -1.74
N SER A 88 7.02 15.44 -0.83
CA SER A 88 5.60 15.17 -1.09
C SER A 88 5.34 13.80 -1.73
N THR A 89 6.06 12.78 -1.28
CA THR A 89 5.94 11.41 -1.83
C THR A 89 4.50 10.90 -1.74
N TYR A 90 4.10 10.09 -2.72
CA TYR A 90 2.78 9.48 -2.76
C TYR A 90 2.48 8.61 -1.53
N GLY A 91 3.48 7.82 -1.14
CA GLY A 91 3.39 6.93 0.01
C GLY A 91 4.77 6.63 0.58
N VAL A 92 4.77 6.17 1.83
CA VAL A 92 5.97 5.79 2.57
C VAL A 92 5.80 4.37 3.09
N CYS A 93 6.72 3.50 2.69
CA CYS A 93 6.86 2.16 3.23
C CYS A 93 7.76 2.21 4.47
N LEU A 94 7.17 1.89 5.62
CA LEU A 94 7.82 1.90 6.92
C LEU A 94 8.74 0.68 7.10
N PRO A 95 9.66 0.71 8.08
CA PRO A 95 10.57 -0.40 8.35
C PRO A 95 9.84 -1.71 8.58
N SER A 96 10.46 -2.83 8.23
CA SER A 96 9.85 -4.16 8.39
C SER A 96 9.61 -4.50 9.87
N LEU A 97 8.44 -5.06 10.20
CA LEU A 97 8.19 -5.59 11.55
C LEU A 97 9.13 -6.73 11.94
N ALA A 98 9.79 -7.38 10.96
CA ALA A 98 10.84 -8.35 11.26
C ALA A 98 12.02 -7.76 12.05
N GLN A 99 12.20 -6.43 12.06
CA GLN A 99 13.23 -5.76 12.87
C GLN A 99 12.83 -5.67 14.36
N MET A 100 11.57 -5.97 14.71
CA MET A 100 11.05 -5.95 16.08
C MET A 100 11.11 -7.37 16.65
N GLU A 101 12.27 -7.74 17.20
CA GLU A 101 12.46 -9.08 17.78
C GLU A 101 11.79 -9.19 19.15
N THR A 102 11.81 -8.12 19.95
CA THR A 102 11.23 -8.11 21.30
C THR A 102 9.93 -7.30 21.40
N GLU A 103 9.11 -7.61 22.41
CA GLU A 103 7.89 -6.84 22.71
C GLU A 103 8.22 -5.39 23.11
N ALA A 104 9.38 -5.17 23.74
CA ALA A 104 9.84 -3.83 24.10
C ALA A 104 10.17 -3.00 22.85
N ASP A 105 10.82 -3.60 21.85
CA ASP A 105 11.10 -2.94 20.57
C ASP A 105 9.81 -2.56 19.86
N LEU A 106 8.84 -3.48 19.83
CA LEU A 106 7.52 -3.23 19.23
C LEU A 106 6.79 -2.08 19.93
N ALA A 107 6.84 -2.02 21.27
CA ALA A 107 6.21 -0.94 22.04
C ALA A 107 6.89 0.42 21.81
N ASN A 108 8.22 0.44 21.78
CA ASN A 108 9.00 1.64 21.47
C ASN A 108 8.71 2.14 20.05
N TYR A 109 8.67 1.21 19.08
CA TYR A 109 8.31 1.51 17.70
C TYR A 109 6.88 2.03 17.58
N ALA A 110 5.91 1.43 18.29
CA ALA A 110 4.54 1.91 18.34
C ALA A 110 4.46 3.33 18.91
N ALA A 111 5.20 3.65 19.96
CA ALA A 111 5.25 5.01 20.52
C ALA A 111 5.82 6.03 19.51
N MET A 112 6.89 5.66 18.79
CA MET A 112 7.46 6.49 17.72
C MET A 112 6.47 6.69 16.58
N LEU A 113 5.83 5.63 16.09
CA LEU A 113 4.81 5.72 15.05
C LEU A 113 3.64 6.57 15.50
N LYS A 114 3.15 6.41 16.74
CA LYS A 114 2.04 7.23 17.24
C LYS A 114 2.36 8.72 17.14
N ARG A 115 3.58 9.12 17.51
CA ARG A 115 4.05 10.52 17.46
C ARG A 115 4.28 11.02 16.02
N GLU A 116 4.85 10.19 15.17
CA GLU A 116 5.25 10.63 13.84
C GLU A 116 4.15 10.44 12.78
N VAL A 117 3.28 9.46 12.95
CA VAL A 117 2.32 9.02 11.92
C VAL A 117 0.89 9.37 12.28
N VAL A 118 0.52 9.13 13.54
CA VAL A 118 -0.88 9.28 13.97
C VAL A 118 -1.17 10.73 14.35
N THR A 119 -0.23 11.40 15.02
CA THR A 119 -0.44 12.79 15.46
C THR A 119 -0.07 13.84 14.42
N THR A 120 0.76 13.52 13.43
CA THR A 120 1.03 14.48 12.34
C THR A 120 0.13 14.18 11.15
N ALA A 121 -0.56 15.20 10.65
CA ALA A 121 -1.39 15.07 9.45
C ALA A 121 -0.48 14.94 8.22
N THR A 122 -0.03 13.72 7.92
CA THR A 122 0.75 13.46 6.70
C THR A 122 -0.20 13.20 5.53
N PRO A 123 -0.05 13.91 4.39
CA PRO A 123 -0.86 13.64 3.20
C PRO A 123 -0.50 12.30 2.53
N SER A 124 0.72 11.80 2.75
CA SER A 124 1.23 10.57 2.17
C SER A 124 0.64 9.31 2.82
N GLN A 125 0.35 8.30 2.01
CA GLN A 125 -0.10 7.00 2.54
C GLN A 125 1.02 6.29 3.29
N GLN A 126 0.70 5.63 4.40
CA GLN A 126 1.71 4.96 5.21
C GLN A 126 1.50 3.45 5.19
N TRP A 127 2.54 2.73 4.76
CA TRP A 127 2.49 1.30 4.54
C TRP A 127 3.46 0.60 5.48
N GLN A 128 2.93 -0.07 6.49
CA GLN A 128 3.73 -0.90 7.39
C GLN A 128 4.17 -2.16 6.64
N LYS A 129 5.48 -2.36 6.43
CA LYS A 129 6.01 -3.60 5.86
C LYS A 129 5.86 -4.73 6.87
N VAL A 130 5.12 -5.78 6.51
CA VAL A 130 4.88 -6.95 7.37
C VAL A 130 5.08 -8.24 6.59
N PRO A 131 5.95 -9.16 7.04
CA PRO A 131 6.02 -10.51 6.48
C PRO A 131 4.74 -11.32 6.69
N SER A 132 4.38 -12.18 5.72
CA SER A 132 3.14 -12.96 5.74
C SER A 132 2.93 -13.84 6.99
N GLY A 133 4.01 -14.33 7.60
CA GLY A 133 3.95 -15.12 8.84
C GLY A 133 3.73 -14.31 10.13
N MET A 134 3.80 -12.97 10.09
CA MET A 134 3.87 -12.12 11.29
C MET A 134 2.55 -11.41 11.63
N TRP A 135 1.40 -12.04 11.33
CA TRP A 135 0.08 -11.45 11.58
C TRP A 135 -0.13 -11.07 13.05
N ALA A 136 0.34 -11.88 14.00
CA ALA A 136 0.20 -11.60 15.44
C ALA A 136 0.90 -10.30 15.87
N GLN A 137 2.09 -10.02 15.33
CA GLN A 137 2.82 -8.79 15.62
C GLN A 137 2.14 -7.56 15.00
N TRP A 138 1.62 -7.68 13.77
CA TRP A 138 0.77 -6.65 13.18
C TRP A 138 -0.45 -6.37 14.06
N ASN A 139 -1.11 -7.43 14.54
CA ASN A 139 -2.26 -7.30 15.41
C ASN A 139 -1.92 -6.61 16.75
N ALA A 140 -0.78 -6.92 17.34
CA ALA A 140 -0.29 -6.23 18.54
C ALA A 140 -0.01 -4.75 18.25
N LEU A 141 0.71 -4.44 17.18
CA LEU A 141 1.05 -3.06 16.80
C LEU A 141 -0.19 -2.19 16.58
N ARG A 142 -1.13 -2.65 15.75
CA ARG A 142 -2.37 -1.89 15.47
C ARG A 142 -3.20 -1.67 16.74
N SER A 143 -3.16 -2.62 17.68
CA SER A 143 -3.85 -2.51 18.98
C SER A 143 -3.19 -1.47 19.86
N LEU A 144 -1.85 -1.43 19.94
CA LEU A 144 -1.10 -0.40 20.67
C LEU A 144 -1.34 1.02 20.12
N LEU A 145 -1.60 1.11 18.81
CA LEU A 145 -1.89 2.37 18.12
C LEU A 145 -3.37 2.78 18.16
N ASN A 146 -4.27 1.98 18.75
CA ASN A 146 -5.72 2.18 18.72
C ASN A 146 -6.32 2.23 17.30
N HIS A 147 -5.88 1.32 16.42
CA HIS A 147 -6.42 1.14 15.06
C HIS A 147 -6.43 2.42 14.19
N PRO A 148 -5.27 3.03 13.91
CA PRO A 148 -5.21 4.23 13.09
C PRO A 148 -5.55 3.92 11.62
N LEU A 149 -6.50 4.67 11.04
CA LEU A 149 -6.90 4.51 9.64
C LEU A 149 -5.81 4.93 8.63
N SER A 150 -4.85 5.76 9.06
CA SER A 150 -3.73 6.21 8.23
C SER A 150 -2.68 5.12 7.97
N LEU A 151 -2.62 4.11 8.84
CA LEU A 151 -1.67 3.02 8.75
C LEU A 151 -2.29 1.85 8.00
N THR A 152 -1.67 1.48 6.88
CA THR A 152 -2.08 0.34 6.06
C THR A 152 -0.92 -0.63 5.90
N ILE A 153 -1.15 -1.78 5.28
CA ILE A 153 -0.17 -2.87 5.26
C ILE A 153 0.48 -2.99 3.87
N ALA A 154 1.80 -3.06 3.88
CA ALA A 154 2.61 -3.61 2.79
C ALA A 154 2.99 -5.06 3.13
N LEU A 155 2.20 -6.02 2.65
CA LEU A 155 2.38 -7.43 2.97
C LEU A 155 3.52 -8.02 2.14
N SER A 156 4.64 -8.35 2.78
CA SER A 156 5.74 -9.07 2.15
C SER A 156 5.42 -10.56 2.14
N LEU A 157 5.19 -11.12 0.95
CA LEU A 157 5.01 -12.56 0.81
C LEU A 157 6.36 -13.24 1.04
N SER A 158 6.44 -14.02 2.11
CA SER A 158 7.57 -14.89 2.42
C SER A 158 7.25 -16.32 1.99
N GLN A 159 8.27 -17.20 1.93
CA GLN A 159 8.05 -18.62 1.61
C GLN A 159 7.09 -19.29 2.62
N ASP A 160 7.08 -18.81 3.86
CA ASP A 160 6.11 -19.19 4.88
C ASP A 160 4.95 -18.17 4.95
N LEU A 161 3.74 -18.67 4.67
CA LEU A 161 2.50 -17.90 4.78
C LEU A 161 1.88 -17.96 6.19
N GLY A 162 2.43 -18.80 7.07
CA GLY A 162 1.82 -19.14 8.35
C GLY A 162 0.57 -20.03 8.22
N PRO A 163 -0.03 -20.41 9.36
CA PRO A 163 -1.11 -21.40 9.39
C PRO A 163 -2.46 -20.88 8.87
N CYS A 164 -2.68 -19.56 8.82
CA CYS A 164 -3.98 -18.96 8.46
C CYS A 164 -3.79 -17.73 7.55
N PRO A 165 -3.38 -17.91 6.27
CA PRO A 165 -3.15 -16.80 5.35
C PRO A 165 -4.39 -15.96 5.07
N ASP A 166 -5.58 -16.55 5.15
CA ASP A 166 -6.84 -15.85 4.85
C ASP A 166 -7.16 -14.74 5.85
N ARG A 167 -6.49 -14.69 7.03
CA ARG A 167 -6.64 -13.58 7.99
C ARG A 167 -6.26 -12.23 7.38
N TRP A 168 -5.29 -12.22 6.47
CA TRP A 168 -4.87 -11.00 5.78
C TRP A 168 -5.97 -10.39 4.89
N LEU A 169 -6.99 -11.16 4.51
CA LEU A 169 -8.12 -10.64 3.73
C LEU A 169 -9.02 -9.69 4.53
N GLY A 170 -9.00 -9.78 5.87
CA GLY A 170 -9.73 -8.86 6.75
C GLY A 170 -8.94 -7.60 7.13
N GLU A 171 -7.68 -7.52 6.72
CA GLU A 171 -6.76 -6.45 7.12
C GLU A 171 -6.63 -5.40 6.00
N PRO A 172 -6.26 -4.14 6.33
CA PRO A 172 -6.11 -3.06 5.34
C PRO A 172 -4.82 -3.20 4.50
N VAL A 173 -4.72 -4.28 3.73
CA VAL A 173 -3.60 -4.54 2.81
C VAL A 173 -3.73 -3.67 1.58
N ARG A 174 -2.76 -2.76 1.39
CA ARG A 174 -2.72 -1.85 0.24
C ARG A 174 -1.71 -2.24 -0.80
N VAL A 175 -0.61 -2.85 -0.36
CA VAL A 175 0.48 -3.29 -1.24
C VAL A 175 0.89 -4.72 -0.86
N VAL A 176 1.17 -5.53 -1.86
CA VAL A 176 1.76 -6.86 -1.71
C VAL A 176 3.15 -6.84 -2.31
N ILE A 177 4.16 -7.05 -1.46
CA ILE A 177 5.56 -7.12 -1.88
C ILE A 177 5.89 -8.57 -2.23
N ILE A 178 6.38 -8.79 -3.45
CA ILE A 178 6.76 -10.11 -3.96
C ILE A 178 8.26 -10.11 -4.23
N SER A 179 8.99 -10.95 -3.49
CA SER A 179 10.41 -11.20 -3.75
C SER A 179 10.59 -12.18 -4.90
N SER A 180 11.72 -12.10 -5.60
CA SER A 180 12.13 -13.12 -6.58
C SER A 180 12.32 -14.51 -5.96
N ASP A 181 12.48 -14.62 -4.64
CA ASP A 181 12.63 -15.91 -3.93
C ASP A 181 11.38 -16.78 -4.02
N LEU A 182 10.24 -16.18 -4.36
CA LEU A 182 8.98 -16.90 -4.62
C LEU A 182 8.85 -17.32 -6.08
N LEU A 183 9.75 -16.93 -6.98
CA LEU A 183 9.69 -17.36 -8.37
C LEU A 183 10.14 -18.82 -8.47
N THR A 184 9.22 -19.68 -8.88
CA THR A 184 9.53 -21.09 -9.16
C THR A 184 10.19 -21.23 -10.53
N GLY A 185 10.97 -22.30 -10.74
CA GLY A 185 11.61 -22.58 -12.04
C GLY A 185 10.63 -22.74 -13.22
N ALA A 186 9.33 -22.95 -12.93
CA ALA A 186 8.26 -22.98 -13.93
C ALA A 186 7.70 -21.58 -14.29
N GLY A 187 8.28 -20.49 -13.75
CA GLY A 187 7.78 -19.13 -13.98
C GLY A 187 6.47 -18.82 -13.26
N THR A 188 6.18 -19.54 -12.17
CA THR A 188 4.98 -19.29 -11.33
C THR A 188 5.36 -18.74 -9.96
N ILE A 189 4.44 -18.04 -9.31
CA ILE A 189 4.64 -17.47 -7.97
C ILE A 189 4.31 -18.53 -6.91
N GLY A 190 5.33 -18.94 -6.15
CA GLY A 190 5.25 -19.76 -4.94
C GLY A 190 4.37 -21.01 -5.08
N THR A 191 3.73 -21.37 -3.97
CA THR A 191 2.77 -22.49 -3.92
C THR A 191 1.37 -22.05 -4.37
N PRO A 192 0.45 -22.98 -4.66
CA PRO A 192 -0.95 -22.63 -4.97
C PRO A 192 -1.64 -21.78 -3.88
N ALA A 193 -1.20 -21.91 -2.62
CA ALA A 193 -1.68 -21.08 -1.52
C ALA A 193 -1.25 -19.60 -1.68
N HIS A 194 -0.01 -19.35 -2.13
CA HIS A 194 0.48 -18.00 -2.43
C HIS A 194 -0.33 -17.38 -3.56
N GLN A 195 -0.57 -18.15 -4.63
CA GLN A 195 -1.34 -17.69 -5.79
C GLN A 195 -2.78 -17.34 -5.40
N ARG A 196 -3.42 -18.18 -4.58
CA ARG A 196 -4.79 -17.93 -4.09
C ARG A 196 -4.86 -16.64 -3.26
N LEU A 197 -3.94 -16.47 -2.31
CA LEU A 197 -3.88 -15.28 -1.47
C LEU A 197 -3.61 -14.03 -2.32
N LEU A 198 -2.65 -14.09 -3.23
CA LEU A 198 -2.31 -12.97 -4.11
C LEU A 198 -3.48 -12.58 -5.01
N VAL A 199 -4.17 -13.54 -5.63
CA VAL A 199 -5.40 -13.28 -6.41
C VAL A 199 -6.47 -12.62 -5.55
N ALA A 200 -6.73 -13.14 -4.35
CA ALA A 200 -7.74 -12.58 -3.44
C ALA A 200 -7.40 -11.14 -3.00
N LEU A 201 -6.11 -10.81 -2.82
CA LEU A 201 -5.65 -9.46 -2.51
C LEU A 201 -5.75 -8.53 -3.73
N MET A 202 -5.41 -9.01 -4.94
CA MET A 202 -5.56 -8.23 -6.18
C MET A 202 -7.03 -7.92 -6.48
N GLN A 203 -7.96 -8.85 -6.21
CA GLN A 203 -9.40 -8.61 -6.31
C GLN A 203 -9.89 -7.48 -5.39
N ARG A 204 -9.20 -7.27 -4.27
CA ARG A 204 -9.44 -6.15 -3.32
C ARG A 204 -8.65 -4.89 -3.69
N LYS A 205 -8.13 -4.81 -4.92
CA LYS A 205 -7.35 -3.68 -5.46
C LYS A 205 -6.05 -3.40 -4.69
N ALA A 206 -5.46 -4.43 -4.07
CA ALA A 206 -4.10 -4.31 -3.55
C ALA A 206 -3.12 -4.12 -4.72
N GLN A 207 -2.19 -3.19 -4.56
CA GLN A 207 -1.10 -2.96 -5.51
C GLN A 207 -0.05 -4.05 -5.35
N VAL A 208 0.73 -4.31 -6.40
CA VAL A 208 1.83 -5.27 -6.33
C VAL A 208 3.14 -4.52 -6.43
N LEU A 209 4.07 -4.76 -5.51
CA LEU A 209 5.43 -4.22 -5.53
C LEU A 209 6.42 -5.37 -5.74
N LEU A 210 7.16 -5.33 -6.84
CA LEU A 210 8.17 -6.35 -7.14
C LEU A 210 9.49 -5.98 -6.48
N GLN A 211 10.06 -6.92 -5.72
CA GLN A 211 11.38 -6.79 -5.12
C GLN A 211 12.31 -7.88 -5.71
N PRO A 212 12.89 -7.64 -6.89
CA PRO A 212 13.77 -8.61 -7.51
C PRO A 212 15.15 -8.61 -6.82
N ALA A 213 15.72 -9.79 -6.57
CA ALA A 213 17.08 -9.91 -6.03
C ALA A 213 18.17 -9.52 -7.05
N ALA A 214 17.87 -9.64 -8.34
CA ALA A 214 18.71 -9.22 -9.45
C ALA A 214 17.83 -8.60 -10.54
N ASP A 215 18.34 -7.60 -11.26
CA ASP A 215 17.57 -6.86 -12.26
C ASP A 215 17.02 -7.76 -13.39
N ASP A 216 17.75 -8.82 -13.75
CA ASP A 216 17.33 -9.82 -14.75
C ASP A 216 16.06 -10.58 -14.33
N LEU A 217 15.78 -10.69 -13.03
CA LEU A 217 14.60 -11.37 -12.50
C LEU A 217 13.35 -10.48 -12.48
N ALA A 218 13.49 -9.16 -12.71
CA ALA A 218 12.36 -8.24 -12.73
C ALA A 218 11.36 -8.57 -13.84
N GLY A 219 11.85 -8.93 -15.03
CA GLY A 219 11.03 -9.30 -16.19
C GLY A 219 10.23 -10.60 -15.97
N PRO A 220 10.88 -11.72 -15.62
CA PRO A 220 10.21 -12.97 -15.29
C PRO A 220 9.20 -12.83 -14.14
N LEU A 221 9.55 -12.09 -13.09
CA LEU A 221 8.66 -11.87 -11.94
C LEU A 221 7.41 -11.08 -12.35
N LYS A 222 7.58 -10.02 -13.15
CA LYS A 222 6.47 -9.26 -13.74
C LYS A 222 5.58 -10.15 -14.60
N ALA A 223 6.16 -10.97 -15.48
CA ALA A 223 5.42 -11.87 -16.35
C ALA A 223 4.59 -12.89 -15.54
N ALA A 224 5.16 -13.45 -14.47
CA ALA A 224 4.46 -14.39 -13.59
C ALA A 224 3.26 -13.76 -12.88
N VAL A 225 3.40 -12.53 -12.37
CA VAL A 225 2.29 -11.79 -11.74
C VAL A 225 1.22 -11.43 -12.77
N SER A 226 1.61 -10.92 -13.93
CA SER A 226 0.65 -10.60 -15.01
C SER A 226 -0.09 -11.85 -15.49
N ALA A 227 0.59 -12.99 -15.63
CA ALA A 227 -0.04 -14.25 -16.01
C ALA A 227 -1.05 -14.72 -14.95
N LEU A 228 -0.77 -14.50 -13.66
CA LEU A 228 -1.73 -14.78 -12.59
C LEU A 228 -2.93 -13.84 -12.66
N TYR A 229 -2.69 -12.55 -12.88
CA TYR A 229 -3.72 -11.53 -13.01
C TYR A 229 -4.69 -11.86 -14.16
N HIS A 230 -4.18 -12.25 -15.33
CA HIS A 230 -5.00 -12.61 -16.49
C HIS A 230 -5.84 -13.89 -16.30
N LYS A 231 -5.48 -14.75 -15.34
CA LYS A 231 -6.25 -15.94 -14.98
C LYS A 231 -7.41 -15.63 -14.02
N MET A 232 -7.49 -14.41 -13.49
CA MET A 232 -8.57 -14.06 -12.58
C MET A 232 -9.92 -14.00 -13.31
N PRO A 233 -11.01 -14.45 -12.66
CA PRO A 233 -12.33 -14.34 -13.23
C PRO A 233 -12.69 -12.87 -13.42
N SER A 234 -13.31 -12.55 -14.57
CA SER A 234 -13.85 -11.21 -14.80
C SER A 234 -15.02 -10.96 -13.83
N PRO A 235 -15.13 -9.74 -13.27
CA PRO A 235 -16.19 -9.45 -12.31
C PRO A 235 -17.57 -9.56 -12.96
N SER A 236 -18.50 -10.16 -12.23
CA SER A 236 -19.89 -10.32 -12.67
C SER A 236 -20.61 -8.97 -12.78
N GLY A 237 -21.76 -8.92 -13.46
CA GLY A 237 -22.56 -7.70 -13.55
C GLY A 237 -23.00 -7.16 -12.18
N TYR A 238 -23.30 -8.07 -11.25
CA TYR A 238 -23.63 -7.73 -9.86
C TYR A 238 -22.42 -7.12 -9.13
N GLU A 239 -21.24 -7.74 -9.24
CA GLU A 239 -20.02 -7.24 -8.60
C GLU A 239 -19.64 -5.86 -9.13
N LYS A 240 -19.77 -5.61 -10.43
CA LYS A 240 -19.55 -4.28 -11.02
C LYS A 240 -20.53 -3.23 -10.49
N TYR A 241 -21.79 -3.61 -10.27
CA TYR A 241 -22.78 -2.72 -9.67
C TYR A 241 -22.48 -2.42 -8.20
N CYS A 242 -22.02 -3.41 -7.45
CA CYS A 242 -21.69 -3.27 -6.02
C CYS A 242 -20.34 -2.62 -5.77
N GLU A 243 -19.43 -2.61 -6.75
CA GLU A 243 -18.06 -2.09 -6.62
C GLU A 243 -17.95 -0.69 -6.00
N PRO A 244 -18.79 0.30 -6.36
CA PRO A 244 -18.72 1.63 -5.76
C PRO A 244 -19.14 1.67 -4.28
N TYR A 245 -19.83 0.63 -3.80
CA TYR A 245 -20.40 0.55 -2.45
C TYR A 245 -19.56 -0.31 -1.48
N TYR A 246 -18.47 -0.91 -1.94
CA TYR A 246 -17.60 -1.69 -1.07
C TYR A 246 -17.03 -0.84 0.06
N ASP A 247 -17.14 -1.36 1.29
CA ASP A 247 -16.69 -0.74 2.53
C ASP A 247 -17.29 0.67 2.80
N ILE A 248 -18.42 1.00 2.17
CA ILE A 248 -19.21 2.21 2.49
C ILE A 248 -20.31 1.84 3.46
N LEU A 249 -20.25 2.40 4.67
CA LEU A 249 -21.33 2.25 5.64
C LEU A 249 -22.56 3.03 5.17
N GLN A 250 -23.67 2.32 4.99
CA GLN A 250 -24.96 2.90 4.61
C GLN A 250 -25.96 2.75 5.74
N GLN A 251 -26.77 3.77 5.95
CA GLN A 251 -27.88 3.69 6.88
C GLN A 251 -29.00 2.83 6.27
N PRO A 252 -29.55 1.84 7.00
CA PRO A 252 -30.69 1.07 6.53
C PRO A 252 -31.88 1.98 6.21
N LEU A 253 -32.45 1.81 5.02
CA LEU A 253 -33.62 2.59 4.60
C LEU A 253 -34.80 2.37 5.54
N GLN A 254 -35.49 3.45 5.91
CA GLN A 254 -36.74 3.41 6.69
C GLN A 254 -37.92 3.90 5.84
N PRO A 255 -38.37 3.09 4.86
CA PRO A 255 -39.36 3.52 3.86
C PRO A 255 -40.72 3.89 4.47
N LEU A 256 -41.05 3.35 5.65
CA LEU A 256 -42.29 3.66 6.36
C LEU A 256 -42.28 5.03 7.06
N LYS A 257 -41.10 5.57 7.38
CA LYS A 257 -40.98 6.87 8.09
C LYS A 257 -40.66 8.03 7.18
N VAL A 258 -40.05 7.78 6.02
CA VAL A 258 -39.61 8.81 5.07
C VAL A 258 -40.55 8.82 3.88
N SER A 259 -41.46 9.80 3.83
CA SER A 259 -42.30 10.03 2.66
C SER A 259 -41.45 10.62 1.53
N GLY A 260 -41.22 9.79 0.51
CA GLY A 260 -40.63 10.05 -0.81
C GLY A 260 -40.07 11.45 -1.12
N SER A 261 -38.74 11.53 -1.22
CA SER A 261 -38.11 12.35 -2.25
C SER A 261 -38.16 11.56 -3.57
N SER A 262 -38.82 12.11 -4.60
CA SER A 262 -39.16 11.46 -5.87
C SER A 262 -37.97 11.24 -6.83
N SER A 263 -36.77 11.20 -6.29
CA SER A 263 -35.56 10.68 -6.91
C SER A 263 -34.64 10.40 -5.73
N ASN A 264 -33.91 9.28 -5.71
CA ASN A 264 -32.82 9.06 -4.75
C ASN A 264 -31.63 10.03 -5.01
N GLN A 265 -31.91 11.30 -5.30
CA GLN A 265 -30.97 12.41 -5.27
C GLN A 265 -30.73 12.77 -3.81
N PHE A 266 -29.85 12.02 -3.17
CA PHE A 266 -29.12 12.54 -2.03
C PHE A 266 -28.08 13.52 -2.57
N SER A 267 -28.47 14.79 -2.68
CA SER A 267 -27.52 15.90 -2.66
C SER A 267 -26.69 15.73 -1.39
N VAL A 268 -25.36 15.76 -1.52
CA VAL A 268 -24.47 15.89 -0.36
C VAL A 268 -24.67 17.32 0.14
N ASP A 269 -25.71 17.54 0.94
CA ASP A 269 -25.99 18.82 1.55
C ASP A 269 -24.92 19.11 2.60
N SER A 270 -23.92 19.88 2.16
CA SER A 270 -22.89 20.55 2.96
C SER A 270 -23.46 21.32 4.18
N ALA A 271 -24.76 21.60 4.21
CA ALA A 271 -25.44 22.29 5.31
C ALA A 271 -25.62 21.42 6.57
N ALA A 272 -25.68 20.10 6.47
CA ALA A 272 -25.97 19.24 7.64
C ALA A 272 -24.78 19.09 8.61
N MET A 273 -23.55 19.43 8.18
CA MET A 273 -22.38 19.41 9.06
C MET A 273 -22.25 20.66 9.96
N GLN A 274 -22.93 21.78 9.67
CA GLN A 274 -22.84 22.98 10.52
C GLN A 274 -23.80 22.99 11.71
N ALA A 275 -24.78 22.08 11.76
CA ALA A 275 -25.78 22.07 12.83
C ALA A 275 -25.34 21.34 14.12
N TRP A 276 -24.20 20.65 14.13
CA TRP A 276 -23.70 19.91 15.30
C TRP A 276 -22.72 20.70 16.19
N LEU A 277 -22.44 21.96 15.88
CA LEU A 277 -21.51 22.81 16.63
C LEU A 277 -22.19 23.88 17.52
N VAL A 278 -23.49 23.75 17.81
CA VAL A 278 -24.16 24.60 18.80
C VAL A 278 -24.68 23.73 19.94
N LEU A 279 -23.87 23.59 20.99
CA LEU A 279 -24.32 23.18 22.31
C LEU A 279 -25.13 24.32 22.93
N PRO A 280 -26.35 24.09 23.46
CA PRO A 280 -26.97 25.05 24.35
C PRO A 280 -26.61 24.74 25.81
N GLY A 281 -26.07 25.76 26.50
CA GLY A 281 -26.19 26.00 27.95
C GLY A 281 -25.46 25.05 28.88
#